data_AF-A0A0B5AWJ7-F1
#
_entry.id   AF-A0A0B5AWJ7-F1
#
_cell.length_a   1.000
_cell.length_b   1.000
_cell.length_c   1.000
_cell.angle_alpha   90.00
_cell.angle_beta   90.00
_cell.angle_gamma   90.00
#
_symmetry.space_group_name_H-M   'P 1'
#
loop_
_entity.id
_entity.type
_entity.pdbx_description
1 polymer ?
#
loop_
_entity_poly.entity_id
_entity_poly.type
_entity_poly.pdbx_seq_one_letter_code
_entity_poly.pdbx_strand_id
1 'polypeptide(L)'
;MEKSLSIIFKSKPESWGLRGDPYLWCELEKVFADIPAPCSKACFIDYFEKYFEKLTNYPFNTEGESIFVEKYARGGMSSGQVSMEFWRKKALLLLLNRLEKLNLGE
;
A
#
# COMPACT_ATOMS: atom_id res chain seq x y z
N MET A 1 0.26 -1.75 24.71
CA MET A 1 0.74 -2.03 23.35
C MET A 1 0.38 -0.83 22.51
N GLU A 2 1.38 -0.13 21.98
CA GLU A 2 1.12 0.96 21.03
C GLU A 2 0.55 0.35 19.74
N LYS A 3 -0.53 0.95 19.21
CA LYS A 3 -1.08 0.52 17.91
C LYS A 3 -0.11 1.01 16.82
N SER A 4 0.20 0.17 15.84
CA SER A 4 0.95 0.58 14.65
C SER A 4 0.04 0.78 13.45
N LEU A 5 0.52 1.53 12.47
CA LEU A 5 -0.22 1.80 11.25
C LEU A 5 -0.48 0.55 10.41
N SER A 6 0.23 -0.57 10.63
CA SER A 6 -0.09 -1.84 9.98
C SER A 6 -1.54 -2.30 10.16
N ILE A 7 -2.23 -1.84 11.22
CA ILE A 7 -3.60 -2.24 11.52
C ILE A 7 -4.59 -1.89 10.39
N ILE A 8 -4.35 -0.79 9.66
CA ILE A 8 -5.22 -0.37 8.55
C ILE A 8 -5.05 -1.26 7.30
N PHE A 9 -4.02 -2.12 7.28
CA PHE A 9 -3.76 -3.08 6.21
C PHE A 9 -4.33 -4.49 6.50
N LYS A 10 -4.72 -4.79 7.75
CA LYS A 10 -5.14 -6.15 8.16
C LYS A 10 -6.31 -6.68 7.35
N SER A 11 -7.28 -5.83 7.04
CA SER A 11 -8.38 -6.18 6.15
C SER A 11 -7.97 -5.98 4.70
N LYS A 12 -7.83 -7.06 3.93
CA LYS A 12 -7.54 -6.95 2.50
C LYS A 12 -8.70 -6.27 1.75
N PRO A 13 -8.42 -5.56 0.65
CA PRO A 13 -9.46 -5.09 -0.27
C PRO A 13 -10.19 -6.28 -0.90
N GLU A 14 -11.44 -6.06 -1.32
CA GLU A 14 -12.28 -7.09 -1.93
C GLU A 14 -11.78 -7.52 -3.32
N SER A 15 -11.09 -6.61 -4.01
CA SER A 15 -10.52 -6.85 -5.35
C SER A 15 -9.14 -6.20 -5.48
N TRP A 16 -8.34 -6.77 -6.37
CA TRP A 16 -7.00 -6.30 -6.74
C TRP A 16 -6.99 -5.86 -8.20
N GLY A 17 -6.07 -4.97 -8.57
CA GLY A 17 -5.91 -4.56 -9.97
C GLY A 17 -5.14 -5.61 -10.78
N LEU A 18 -3.97 -6.00 -10.29
CA LEU A 18 -3.03 -6.94 -10.92
C LEU A 18 -2.43 -7.89 -9.87
N ARG A 19 -1.75 -8.93 -10.36
CA ARG A 19 -1.23 -10.04 -9.54
C ARG A 19 -0.10 -9.62 -8.59
N GLY A 20 0.55 -8.49 -8.83
CA GLY A 20 1.56 -7.90 -7.95
C GLY A 20 0.99 -7.18 -6.73
N ASP A 21 -0.25 -6.65 -6.82
CA ASP A 21 -0.83 -5.81 -5.76
C ASP A 21 -0.94 -6.51 -4.39
N PRO A 22 -1.37 -7.79 -4.30
CA PRO A 22 -1.43 -8.47 -3.00
C PRO A 22 -0.05 -8.59 -2.32
N TYR A 23 1.02 -8.72 -3.10
CA TYR A 23 2.37 -8.84 -2.57
C TYR A 23 2.87 -7.49 -2.03
N LEU A 24 2.67 -6.42 -2.80
CA LEU A 24 3.00 -5.07 -2.35
C LEU A 24 2.21 -4.69 -1.09
N TRP A 25 0.92 -5.04 -1.03
CA TRP A 25 0.10 -4.84 0.16
C TRP A 25 0.67 -5.54 1.40
N CYS A 26 1.06 -6.80 1.27
CA CYS A 26 1.64 -7.55 2.40
C CYS A 26 3.00 -6.97 2.84
N GLU A 27 3.80 -6.44 1.92
CA GLU A 27 5.07 -5.80 2.28
C GLU A 27 4.85 -4.42 2.93
N LEU A 28 3.90 -3.64 2.43
CA LEU A 28 3.49 -2.39 3.06
C LEU A 28 2.97 -2.64 4.48
N GLU A 29 2.11 -3.65 4.68
CA GLU A 29 1.66 -4.03 6.02
C GLU A 29 2.82 -4.28 6.99
N LYS A 30 3.88 -4.96 6.53
CA LYS A 30 5.06 -5.25 7.35
C LYS A 30 5.86 -4.01 7.69
N VAL A 31 6.17 -3.14 6.73
CA VAL A 31 6.96 -1.92 7.01
C VAL A 31 6.19 -0.92 7.86
N PHE A 32 4.85 -0.88 7.75
CA PHE A 32 3.99 -0.06 8.60
C PHE A 32 3.77 -0.65 10.00
N ALA A 33 4.26 -1.86 10.29
CA ALA A 33 4.19 -2.46 11.61
C ALA A 33 5.09 -1.73 12.63
N ASP A 34 6.17 -1.10 12.15
CA ASP A 34 7.13 -0.36 12.96
C ASP A 34 6.78 1.14 13.09
N ILE A 35 5.68 1.59 12.47
CA ILE A 35 5.27 3.00 12.51
C ILE A 35 4.13 3.16 13.53
N PRO A 36 4.33 3.96 14.59
CA PRO A 36 3.30 4.15 15.62
C PRO A 36 2.09 4.93 15.08
N ALA A 37 0.92 4.63 15.65
CA ALA A 37 -0.32 5.37 15.47
C ALA A 37 -0.68 6.12 16.78
N PRO A 38 -1.42 7.25 16.72
CA PRO A 38 -2.01 7.86 15.53
C PRO A 38 -0.99 8.65 14.69
N CYS A 39 -1.30 8.84 13.41
CA CYS A 39 -0.55 9.75 12.55
C CYS A 39 -1.50 10.63 11.72
N SER A 40 -1.07 11.83 11.35
CA SER A 40 -1.86 12.68 10.46
C SER A 40 -1.95 12.08 9.05
N LYS A 41 -2.94 12.51 8.27
CA LYS A 41 -3.09 12.12 6.86
C LYS A 41 -1.85 12.46 6.03
N ALA A 42 -1.28 13.65 6.20
CA ALA A 42 -0.07 14.06 5.49
C ALA A 42 1.12 13.16 5.85
N CYS A 43 1.33 12.91 7.15
CA CYS A 43 2.39 12.01 7.64
C CYS A 43 2.25 10.59 7.07
N PHE A 44 1.02 10.06 6.98
CA PHE A 44 0.77 8.77 6.35
C PHE A 44 1.12 8.75 4.87
N ILE A 45 0.72 9.79 4.12
CA ILE A 45 1.01 9.90 2.68
C ILE A 45 2.52 9.93 2.45
N ASP A 46 3.26 10.70 3.22
CA ASP A 46 4.72 10.78 3.12
C ASP A 46 5.39 9.41 3.34
N TYR A 47 4.94 8.67 4.38
CA TYR A 47 5.42 7.31 4.60
C TYR A 47 5.00 6.37 3.47
N PHE A 48 3.76 6.47 3.01
CA PHE A 48 3.22 5.60 1.98
C PHE A 48 4.01 5.75 0.68
N GLU A 49 4.22 6.97 0.20
CA GLU A 49 4.98 7.24 -1.02
C GLU A 49 6.43 6.77 -0.89
N LYS A 50 7.08 7.07 0.24
CA LYS A 50 8.45 6.61 0.54
C LYS A 50 8.58 5.09 0.50
N TYR A 51 7.68 4.36 1.18
CA TYR A 51 7.76 2.90 1.23
C TYR A 51 7.28 2.24 -0.06
N PHE A 52 6.31 2.84 -0.76
CA PHE A 52 5.90 2.39 -2.08
C PHE A 52 7.09 2.43 -3.04
N GLU A 53 7.81 3.56 -3.11
CA GLU A 53 8.98 3.69 -3.97
C GLU A 53 10.10 2.74 -3.55
N LYS A 54 10.40 2.64 -2.25
CA LYS A 54 11.41 1.71 -1.74
C LYS A 54 11.10 0.25 -2.08
N LEU A 55 9.82 -0.14 -2.08
CA LEU A 55 9.42 -1.53 -2.34
C LEU A 55 9.29 -1.84 -3.83
N THR A 56 8.92 -0.87 -4.65
CA THR A 56 8.67 -1.09 -6.09
C THR A 56 9.83 -0.67 -6.98
N ASN A 57 10.74 0.19 -6.49
CA ASN A 57 11.72 0.97 -7.26
C ASN A 57 11.09 1.98 -8.23
N TYR A 58 9.81 2.33 -8.04
CA TYR A 58 9.10 3.32 -8.83
C TYR A 58 8.45 4.37 -7.93
N PRO A 59 8.66 5.68 -8.18
CA PRO A 59 7.94 6.74 -7.50
C PRO A 59 6.42 6.54 -7.59
N PHE A 60 5.66 6.91 -6.55
CA PHE A 60 4.20 6.74 -6.58
C PHE A 60 3.51 7.58 -7.67
N ASN A 61 4.13 8.67 -8.10
CA ASN A 61 3.65 9.51 -9.20
C ASN A 61 3.98 8.97 -10.61
N THR A 62 4.70 7.85 -10.74
CA THR A 62 5.07 7.22 -12.03
C THR A 62 3.89 7.08 -12.98
N GLU A 63 3.97 7.71 -14.14
CA GLU A 63 2.93 7.67 -15.17
C GLU A 63 2.69 6.25 -15.70
N GLY A 64 1.46 5.99 -16.16
CA GLY A 64 1.04 4.70 -16.71
C GLY A 64 0.06 3.93 -15.81
N GLU A 65 -0.51 2.86 -16.37
CA GLU A 65 -1.55 2.05 -15.70
C GLU A 65 -0.95 0.99 -14.75
N SER A 66 0.28 0.58 -15.00
CA SER A 66 0.98 -0.44 -14.21
C SER A 66 2.49 -0.28 -14.25
N ILE A 67 3.15 -0.83 -13.23
CA ILE A 67 4.61 -0.95 -13.12
C ILE A 67 4.98 -2.42 -12.93
N PHE A 68 6.16 -2.80 -13.43
CA PHE A 68 6.66 -4.15 -13.27
C PHE A 68 7.64 -4.23 -12.10
N VAL A 69 7.32 -5.07 -11.12
CA VAL A 69 8.17 -5.32 -9.95
C VAL A 69 8.65 -6.77 -10.00
N GLU A 70 9.91 -6.96 -10.37
CA GLU A 70 10.50 -8.27 -10.64
C GLU A 70 10.35 -9.27 -9.49
N LYS A 71 10.54 -8.84 -8.23
CA LYS A 71 10.38 -9.71 -7.05
C LYS A 71 8.95 -10.27 -6.86
N TYR A 72 7.95 -9.68 -7.52
CA TYR A 72 6.57 -10.18 -7.51
C TYR A 72 6.27 -11.07 -8.74
N ALA A 73 7.22 -11.23 -9.67
CA ALA A 73 7.09 -12.07 -10.85
C ALA A 73 7.34 -13.54 -10.50
N ARG A 74 6.26 -14.25 -10.12
CA ARG A 74 6.28 -15.69 -9.79
C ARG A 74 5.95 -16.61 -10.97
N GLY A 75 6.06 -16.11 -12.20
CA GLY A 75 5.76 -16.85 -13.43
C GLY A 75 4.34 -16.63 -13.98
N GLY A 76 4.20 -16.74 -15.31
CA GLY A 76 2.96 -16.50 -16.05
C GLY A 76 2.80 -15.05 -16.56
N MET A 77 1.85 -14.87 -17.48
CA MET A 77 1.53 -13.55 -18.07
C MET A 77 0.95 -12.62 -16.97
N SER A 78 1.49 -11.40 -16.89
CA SER A 78 1.22 -10.39 -15.84
C SER A 78 1.68 -10.73 -14.42
N SER A 79 2.55 -11.73 -14.25
CA SER A 79 3.27 -11.88 -12.97
C SER A 79 4.17 -10.66 -12.75
N GLY A 80 4.24 -10.16 -11.52
CA GLY A 80 5.07 -8.99 -11.19
C GLY A 80 4.44 -7.63 -11.45
N GLN A 81 3.32 -7.56 -12.18
CA GLN A 81 2.67 -6.27 -12.49
C GLN A 81 1.87 -5.74 -11.29
N VAL A 82 2.09 -4.47 -10.95
CA VAL A 82 1.39 -3.70 -9.91
C VAL A 82 0.56 -2.62 -10.59
N SER A 83 -0.72 -2.50 -10.23
CA SER A 83 -1.63 -1.56 -10.89
C SER A 83 -1.57 -0.17 -10.26
N MET A 84 -0.98 0.79 -10.97
CA MET A 84 -0.94 2.18 -10.50
C MET A 84 -2.34 2.77 -10.36
N GLU A 85 -3.27 2.38 -11.24
CA GLU A 85 -4.67 2.78 -11.12
C GLU A 85 -5.30 2.29 -9.80
N PHE A 86 -5.14 1.00 -9.49
CA PHE A 86 -5.66 0.43 -8.25
C PHE A 86 -5.12 1.16 -7.02
N TRP A 87 -3.81 1.41 -6.98
CA TRP A 87 -3.19 2.05 -5.84
C TRP A 87 -3.63 3.51 -5.66
N ARG A 88 -3.72 4.29 -6.74
CA ARG A 88 -4.14 5.70 -6.70
C ARG A 88 -5.63 5.87 -6.43
N LYS A 89 -6.48 5.10 -7.10
CA LYS A 89 -7.94 5.31 -7.08
C LYS A 89 -8.68 4.48 -6.02
N LYS A 90 -8.07 3.43 -5.48
CA LYS A 90 -8.73 2.52 -4.52
C LYS A 90 -7.93 2.31 -3.26
N ALA A 91 -6.71 1.78 -3.35
CA ALA A 91 -5.96 1.34 -2.18
C ALA A 91 -5.61 2.50 -1.25
N LEU A 92 -5.04 3.59 -1.78
CA LEU A 92 -4.67 4.75 -0.97
C LEU A 92 -5.90 5.38 -0.29
N LEU A 93 -6.99 5.57 -1.02
CA LEU A 93 -8.25 6.11 -0.46
C LEU A 93 -8.81 5.20 0.65
N LEU A 94 -8.78 3.89 0.45
CA LEU A 94 -9.20 2.91 1.45
C LEU A 94 -8.37 3.00 2.73
N LEU A 95 -7.04 3.06 2.59
CA LEU A 95 -6.12 3.16 3.73
C LEU A 95 -6.32 4.48 4.48
N LEU A 96 -6.51 5.59 3.76
CA LEU A 96 -6.79 6.90 4.35
C LEU A 96 -8.09 6.92 5.16
N ASN A 97 -9.17 6.32 4.65
CA ASN A 97 -10.43 6.19 5.39
C ASN A 97 -10.27 5.33 6.65
N ARG A 98 -9.47 4.26 6.58
CA ARG A 98 -9.19 3.42 7.75
C ARG A 98 -8.29 4.12 8.77
N LEU A 99 -7.34 4.94 8.31
CA LEU A 99 -6.52 5.78 9.18
C LEU A 99 -7.37 6.77 9.96
N GLU A 100 -8.34 7.40 9.30
CA GLU A 100 -9.28 8.33 9.95
C GLU A 100 -10.03 7.63 11.08
N LYS A 101 -10.64 6.47 10.82
CA LYS A 101 -11.33 5.66 11.83
C LYS A 101 -10.40 5.24 12.98
N LEU A 102 -9.19 4.80 12.65
CA LEU A 102 -8.18 4.43 13.65
C LEU A 102 -7.85 5.61 14.57
N ASN A 103 -7.70 6.82 14.00
CA ASN A 103 -7.42 8.04 14.75
C ASN A 103 -8.62 8.49 15.60
N LEU A 104 -9.84 8.21 15.17
CA LEU A 104 -11.07 8.44 15.94
C LEU A 104 -11.31 7.40 17.05
N GLY A 105 -10.56 6.29 17.04
CA GLY A 105 -10.67 5.22 18.03
C GLY A 105 -11.77 4.20 17.76
N GLU A 106 -12.31 4.19 16.53
CA GLU A 106 -13.30 3.22 16.04
C GLU A 106 -12.72 1.83 15.72
#